data_AF-A0A3N0Z5B2-F1
#
_entry.id   AF-A0A3N0Z5B2-F1
#
_cell.length_a   1.000
_cell.length_b   1.000
_cell.length_c   1.000
_cell.angle_alpha   90.00
_cell.angle_beta   90.00
_cell.angle_gamma   90.00
#
_symmetry.space_group_name_H-M   'P 1'
#
loop_
_entity.id
_entity.type
_entity.pdbx_description
1 polymer ?
#
loop_
_entity_poly.entity_id
_entity_poly.type
_entity_poly.pdbx_seq_one_letter_code
_entity_poly.pdbx_strand_id
1 'polypeptide(L)'
;MPNYPTALRKPPPKVKGQTTEEMILETLPDVSTTVNGMAILKLLSKDCADRYPLGQCPENLHDEDVACKLLEDFQKDLGELSDLIEERNKKLELPYTYLSPKNVDNSVAI
;
A
#
# COMPACT_ATOMS: atom_id res chain seq x y z
N MET A 1 -6.73 -16.50 8.74
CA MET A 1 -5.85 -15.32 8.88
C MET A 1 -6.58 -14.24 9.69
N PRO A 2 -6.09 -13.85 10.89
CA PRO A 2 -6.88 -13.03 11.83
C PRO A 2 -6.85 -11.51 11.62
N ASN A 3 -5.75 -10.95 11.10
CA ASN A 3 -5.59 -9.50 10.99
C ASN A 3 -6.46 -8.87 9.89
N TYR A 4 -6.71 -9.61 8.80
CA TYR A 4 -7.51 -9.16 7.66
C TYR A 4 -8.30 -10.34 7.04
N PRO A 5 -9.26 -10.95 7.75
CA PRO A 5 -10.02 -12.05 7.18
C PRO A 5 -10.78 -11.58 5.93
N THR A 6 -10.50 -12.19 4.78
CA THR A 6 -11.12 -11.84 3.50
C THR A 6 -12.62 -12.16 3.44
N ALA A 7 -13.07 -13.05 4.34
CA ALA A 7 -14.47 -13.41 4.53
C ALA A 7 -14.69 -13.89 5.96
N LEU A 8 -15.94 -13.87 6.42
CA LEU A 8 -16.39 -14.50 7.67
C LEU A 8 -17.46 -15.55 7.35
N ARG A 9 -17.32 -16.76 7.91
CA ARG A 9 -18.20 -17.91 7.64
C ARG A 9 -19.43 -17.98 8.55
N LYS A 10 -19.46 -17.18 9.61
CA LYS A 10 -20.56 -17.11 10.59
C LYS A 10 -21.03 -15.66 10.78
N PRO A 11 -22.30 -15.44 11.17
CA PRO A 11 -22.80 -14.10 11.44
C PRO A 11 -22.14 -13.49 12.69
N PRO A 12 -22.20 -12.16 12.84
CA PRO A 12 -21.74 -11.49 14.05
C PRO A 12 -22.46 -12.02 15.32
N PRO A 13 -21.76 -12.18 16.45
CA PRO A 13 -22.37 -12.57 17.72
C PRO A 13 -23.46 -11.58 18.16
N LYS A 14 -24.59 -12.10 18.64
CA LYS A 14 -25.74 -11.28 19.07
C LYS A 14 -25.73 -10.94 20.56
N VAL A 15 -24.98 -11.69 21.36
CA VAL A 15 -24.94 -11.57 22.83
C VAL A 15 -23.49 -11.58 23.28
N LYS A 16 -23.15 -10.72 24.25
CA LYS A 16 -21.80 -10.64 24.83
C LYS A 16 -21.48 -11.89 25.66
N GLY A 17 -20.20 -12.25 25.76
CA GLY A 17 -19.72 -13.33 26.63
C GLY A 17 -19.94 -14.76 26.11
N GLN A 18 -20.52 -14.93 24.91
CA GLN A 18 -20.73 -16.24 24.30
C GLN A 18 -19.58 -16.68 23.40
N THR A 19 -18.68 -15.78 22.99
CA THR A 19 -17.60 -16.10 22.04
C THR A 19 -16.52 -16.97 22.68
N THR A 20 -16.23 -18.11 22.06
CA THR A 20 -15.10 -18.99 22.39
C THR A 20 -14.04 -18.94 21.30
N GLU A 21 -12.83 -19.42 21.59
CA GLU A 21 -11.75 -19.54 20.60
C GLU A 21 -12.15 -20.42 19.41
N GLU A 22 -12.82 -21.55 19.67
CA GLU A 22 -13.35 -22.44 18.63
C GLU A 22 -14.32 -21.71 17.71
N MET A 23 -15.26 -20.91 18.26
CA MET A 23 -16.16 -20.10 17.45
C MET A 23 -15.42 -19.08 16.59
N ILE A 24 -14.32 -18.50 17.07
CA ILE A 24 -13.49 -17.60 16.27
C ILE A 24 -12.86 -18.36 15.10
N LEU A 25 -12.26 -19.52 15.34
CA LEU A 25 -11.63 -20.35 14.29
C LEU A 25 -12.65 -20.82 13.25
N GLU A 26 -13.86 -21.19 13.67
CA GLU A 26 -14.96 -21.54 12.78
C GLU A 26 -15.48 -20.35 11.97
N THR A 27 -15.42 -19.13 12.52
CA THR A 27 -15.87 -17.90 11.84
C THR A 27 -14.84 -17.41 10.83
N LEU A 28 -13.54 -17.56 11.12
CA LEU A 28 -12.45 -17.21 10.22
C LEU A 28 -12.52 -18.02 8.91
N PRO A 29 -11.96 -17.51 7.80
CA PRO A 29 -11.98 -18.21 6.52
C PRO A 29 -11.19 -19.51 6.59
N ASP A 30 -11.58 -20.50 5.79
CA ASP A 30 -10.84 -21.73 5.65
C ASP A 30 -9.45 -21.52 4.99
N VAL A 31 -8.67 -22.60 4.94
CA VAL A 31 -7.30 -22.56 4.41
C VAL A 31 -7.29 -22.17 2.94
N SER A 32 -8.21 -22.71 2.12
CA SER A 32 -8.25 -22.41 0.69
C SER A 32 -8.53 -20.93 0.42
N THR A 33 -9.55 -20.37 1.07
CA THR A 33 -9.92 -18.96 0.99
C THR A 33 -8.80 -18.06 1.47
N THR A 34 -8.14 -18.44 2.57
CA THR A 34 -6.99 -17.71 3.12
C THR A 34 -5.82 -17.69 2.14
N VAL A 35 -5.43 -18.83 1.60
CA VAL A 35 -4.29 -18.96 0.68
C VAL A 35 -4.55 -18.17 -0.61
N ASN A 36 -5.76 -18.29 -1.18
CA ASN A 36 -6.12 -17.52 -2.37
C ASN A 36 -6.08 -16.01 -2.12
N GLY A 37 -6.64 -15.55 -0.99
CA GLY A 37 -6.57 -14.14 -0.61
C GLY A 37 -5.14 -13.63 -0.45
N MET A 38 -4.27 -14.41 0.20
CA MET A 38 -2.86 -14.08 0.36
C MET A 38 -2.10 -14.04 -0.98
N ALA A 39 -2.40 -14.97 -1.89
CA ALA A 39 -1.79 -15.00 -3.22
C ALA A 39 -2.17 -13.74 -4.04
N ILE A 40 -3.44 -13.35 -4.02
CA ILE A 40 -3.94 -12.15 -4.69
C ILE A 40 -3.28 -10.90 -4.09
N LEU A 41 -3.30 -10.74 -2.76
CA LEU A 41 -2.66 -9.58 -2.12
C LEU A 41 -1.16 -9.54 -2.40
N LYS A 42 -0.47 -10.70 -2.41
CA LYS A 42 0.95 -10.76 -2.74
C LYS A 42 1.22 -10.38 -4.19
N LEU A 43 0.32 -10.71 -5.13
CA LEU A 43 0.43 -10.31 -6.53
C LEU A 43 0.23 -8.80 -6.67
N LEU A 44 -0.84 -8.27 -6.09
CA LEU A 44 -1.25 -6.86 -6.16
C LEU A 44 -0.43 -5.90 -5.29
N SER A 45 0.56 -6.39 -4.54
CA SER A 45 1.46 -5.55 -3.73
C SER A 45 2.91 -5.63 -4.20
N LYS A 46 3.17 -6.24 -5.36
CA LYS A 46 4.51 -6.24 -5.95
C LYS A 46 4.73 -4.96 -6.73
N ASP A 47 5.92 -4.39 -6.55
CA ASP A 47 6.40 -3.34 -7.43
C ASP A 47 6.61 -3.91 -8.83
N CYS A 48 6.12 -3.20 -9.85
CA CYS A 48 6.41 -3.55 -11.23
C CYS A 48 7.82 -3.08 -11.61
N ALA A 49 8.54 -3.87 -12.41
CA ALA A 49 9.94 -3.58 -12.76
C ALA A 49 10.08 -2.34 -13.67
N ASP A 50 9.02 -2.00 -14.39
CA ASP A 50 8.89 -0.90 -15.34
C ASP A 50 8.10 0.29 -14.78
N ARG A 51 7.93 0.38 -13.45
CA ARG A 51 7.21 1.48 -12.82
C ARG A 51 8.00 2.79 -12.87
N TYR A 52 7.27 3.90 -13.01
CA TYR A 52 7.81 5.25 -12.87
C TYR A 52 7.31 5.89 -11.56
N PRO A 53 8.21 6.24 -10.63
CA PRO A 53 7.87 6.99 -9.42
C PRO A 53 7.18 8.31 -9.73
N LEU A 54 6.41 8.80 -8.76
CA LEU A 54 5.70 10.07 -8.86
C LEU A 54 6.64 11.20 -9.29
N GLY A 55 6.24 11.94 -10.33
CA GLY A 55 7.02 13.06 -10.88
C GLY A 55 8.08 12.66 -11.91
N GLN A 56 8.36 11.37 -12.13
CA GLN A 56 9.24 10.91 -13.22
C GLN A 56 8.46 10.69 -14.52
N CYS A 57 8.54 11.64 -15.45
CA CYS A 57 7.99 11.47 -16.78
C CYS A 57 9.12 11.11 -17.76
N PRO A 58 9.22 9.86 -18.24
CA PRO A 58 10.22 9.49 -19.25
C PRO A 58 9.87 10.04 -20.65
N GLU A 59 8.59 10.35 -20.85
CA GLU A 59 8.08 10.94 -22.09
C GLU A 59 8.32 12.45 -22.02
N ASN A 60 9.11 12.99 -22.95
CA ASN A 60 9.27 14.43 -23.10
C ASN A 60 8.01 15.00 -23.76
N LEU A 61 6.92 15.10 -22.99
CA LEU A 61 5.63 15.63 -23.44
C LEU A 61 5.60 17.15 -23.48
N HIS A 62 6.54 17.80 -22.79
CA HIS A 62 6.68 19.23 -22.69
C HIS A 62 8.10 19.65 -23.06
N ASP A 63 8.21 20.59 -23.99
CA ASP A 63 9.47 21.24 -24.37
C ASP A 63 9.49 22.73 -23.96
N GLU A 64 8.43 23.19 -23.29
CA GLU A 64 8.28 24.56 -22.84
C GLU A 64 9.11 24.81 -21.57
N ASP A 65 10.00 25.80 -21.61
CA ASP A 65 10.90 26.13 -20.48
C ASP A 65 10.18 26.29 -19.13
N VAL A 66 8.96 26.83 -19.13
CA VAL A 66 8.17 27.04 -17.91
C VAL A 66 7.67 25.71 -17.35
N ALA A 67 7.15 24.83 -18.20
CA ALA A 67 6.64 23.53 -17.79
C ALA A 67 7.77 22.65 -17.26
N CYS A 68 8.93 22.66 -17.92
CA CYS A 68 10.10 21.90 -17.47
C CYS A 68 10.58 22.37 -16.08
N LYS A 69 10.66 23.69 -15.85
CA LYS A 69 11.04 24.22 -14.53
C LYS A 69 10.06 23.84 -13.42
N LEU A 70 8.76 23.91 -13.69
CA LEU A 70 7.74 23.51 -12.71
C LEU A 70 7.84 22.00 -12.38
N LEU A 71 8.19 21.17 -13.36
CA LEU A 71 8.41 19.75 -13.14
C LEU A 71 9.67 19.49 -12.30
N GLU A 72 10.77 20.21 -12.56
CA GLU A 72 12.00 20.14 -11.76
C GLU A 72 11.74 20.57 -10.30
N ASP A 73 11.03 21.68 -10.09
CA ASP A 73 10.63 22.15 -8.76
C ASP A 73 9.76 21.11 -8.04
N PHE A 74 8.79 20.52 -8.75
CA PHE A 74 7.94 19.46 -8.19
C PHE A 74 8.77 18.23 -7.79
N GLN A 75 9.71 17.78 -8.62
CA GLN A 75 10.59 16.65 -8.29
C GLN A 75 11.47 16.94 -7.07
N LYS A 76 11.95 18.18 -6.93
CA LYS A 76 12.72 18.62 -5.78
C LYS A 76 11.90 18.57 -4.50
N ASP A 77 10.68 19.11 -4.52
CA ASP A 77 9.77 19.10 -3.36
C ASP A 77 9.44 17.66 -2.93
N LEU A 78 9.27 16.73 -3.89
CA LEU A 78 9.08 15.30 -3.60
C LEU A 78 10.32 14.67 -2.95
N GLY A 79 11.52 15.05 -3.37
CA GLY A 79 12.77 14.63 -2.75
C GLY A 79 12.85 15.05 -1.28
N GLU A 80 12.61 16.34 -1.01
CA GLU A 80 12.60 16.89 0.35
C GLU A 80 11.54 16.19 1.23
N LEU A 81 10.34 15.95 0.69
CA LEU A 81 9.29 15.22 1.40
C LEU A 81 9.70 13.78 1.72
N SER A 82 10.36 13.09 0.79
CA SER A 82 10.85 11.73 1.02
C SER A 82 11.85 11.69 2.18
N ASP A 83 12.76 12.64 2.25
CA ASP A 83 13.77 12.72 3.32
C ASP A 83 13.12 12.99 4.67
N LEU A 84 12.14 13.90 4.73
CA LEU A 84 11.34 14.15 5.94
C LEU A 84 10.60 12.90 6.42
N ILE A 85 10.04 12.12 5.48
CA ILE A 85 9.36 10.85 5.77
C ILE A 85 10.35 9.81 6.33
N GLU A 86 11.55 9.72 5.77
CA GLU A 86 12.60 8.82 6.24
C GLU A 86 13.05 9.18 7.66
N GLU A 87 13.31 10.46 7.94
CA GLU A 87 13.69 10.93 9.27
C GLU A 87 12.59 10.71 10.32
N ARG A 88 11.33 10.94 9.97
CA ARG A 88 10.20 10.61 10.83
C ARG A 88 10.14 9.10 11.10
N ASN A 89 10.29 8.28 10.07
CA ASN A 89 10.15 6.83 10.17
C ASN A 89 11.24 6.17 11.04
N LYS A 90 12.44 6.76 11.12
CA LYS A 90 13.50 6.30 12.05
C LYS A 90 13.09 6.34 13.53
N LYS A 91 12.08 7.15 13.88
CA LYS A 91 11.60 7.34 15.26
C LYS A 91 10.40 6.46 15.60
N LEU A 92 9.89 5.69 14.64
CA LEU A 92 8.69 4.86 14.80
C LEU A 92 9.09 3.38 14.90
N GLU A 93 8.44 2.64 15.81
CA GLU A 93 8.60 1.19 15.89
C GLU A 93 8.09 0.47 14.63
N LEU A 94 7.04 1.03 14.02
CA LEU A 94 6.49 0.58 12.74
C LEU A 94 6.48 1.74 11.74
N PRO A 95 7.45 1.78 10.80
CA PRO A 95 7.53 2.82 9.77
C PRO A 95 6.31 2.85 8.84
N TYR A 96 5.85 4.05 8.49
CA TYR A 96 4.85 4.24 7.45
C TYR A 96 5.52 4.67 6.13
N THR A 97 5.60 3.75 5.17
CA THR A 97 6.36 3.94 3.91
C THR A 97 5.47 4.06 2.68
N TYR A 98 4.17 3.77 2.77
CA TYR A 98 3.28 3.68 1.61
C TYR A 98 3.15 4.97 0.80
N LEU A 99 3.19 6.14 1.45
CA LEU A 99 3.12 7.45 0.79
C LEU A 99 4.47 8.16 0.70
N SER A 100 5.58 7.43 0.82
CA SER A 100 6.87 7.99 0.41
C SER A 100 6.85 8.19 -1.10
N PRO A 101 7.21 9.38 -1.64
CA PRO A 101 7.22 9.63 -3.08
C PRO A 101 7.98 8.56 -3.89
N LYS A 102 9.02 7.96 -3.31
CA LYS A 102 9.80 6.85 -3.91
C LYS A 102 8.99 5.56 -4.13
N ASN A 103 7.89 5.38 -3.40
CA ASN A 103 7.04 4.19 -3.41
C ASN A 103 5.67 4.43 -4.06
N VAL A 104 5.42 5.64 -4.55
CA VAL A 104 4.16 6.01 -5.22
C VAL A 104 4.42 6.07 -6.71
N ASP A 105 3.67 5.27 -7.47
CA ASP A 105 3.77 5.25 -8.93
C ASP A 105 2.97 6.42 -9.54
N ASN A 106 3.37 6.90 -10.72
CA ASN A 106 2.66 7.96 -11.44
C ASN A 106 1.23 7.58 -11.86
N SER A 107 0.94 6.29 -12.00
CA SER A 107 -0.34 5.79 -12.52
C SER A 107 -0.72 4.45 -11.89
N VAL A 108 -1.92 3.96 -12.20
CA VAL A 108 -2.41 2.64 -11.75
C VAL A 108 -2.09 1.61 -12.83
N ALA A 109 -1.04 0.80 -12.62
CA ALA A 109 -0.51 -0.12 -13.64
C ALA A 109 -0.10 -1.51 -13.09
N ILE A 110 -0.77 -1.96 -12.02
CA ILE A 110 -0.52 -3.26 -11.36
C ILE A 110 -1.42 -4.39 -11.87
#